data_AF-A0A4Y3QNT1-F1
#
_entry.id   AF-A0A4Y3QNT1-F1
#
_cell.length_a   1.000
_cell.length_b   1.000
_cell.length_c   1.000
_cell.angle_alpha   90.00
_cell.angle_beta   90.00
_cell.angle_gamma   90.00
#
_symmetry.space_group_name_H-M   'P 1'
#
loop_
_entity.id
_entity.type
_entity.pdbx_description
1 polymer ?
#
loop_
_entity_poly.entity_id
_entity_poly.type
_entity_poly.pdbx_seq_one_letter_code
_entity_poly.pdbx_strand_id
1 'polypeptide(L)'
;MTSARLDEIQRRVADGMRSYMSLEGAERTVAAKEVAEALVDAREIIRTREGEPDYRGRSNAYRTFVTEALDQAGVPRGDRPSLQSNLRYHVSPVLRQRHPNIAEEIGINPDSFAERARRRADRDGHIVSLFSGGSELDEVDDVLLVANLARLAVSRVSGVPRASTVDRLLVQDAYANLEQAVGKARDRIG
;
A
#
# COMPACT_ATOMS: atom_id res chain seq x y z
N MET A 1 -25.26 -27.57 -8.19
CA MET A 1 -25.26 -26.15 -8.62
C MET A 1 -24.12 -25.34 -8.03
N THR A 2 -23.75 -25.54 -6.76
CA THR A 2 -22.70 -24.76 -6.07
C THR A 2 -21.30 -24.89 -6.69
N SER A 3 -20.92 -26.08 -7.18
CA SER A 3 -19.62 -26.31 -7.83
C SER A 3 -19.42 -25.51 -9.12
N ALA A 4 -20.36 -25.63 -10.07
CA ALA A 4 -20.26 -24.94 -11.37
C ALA A 4 -20.17 -23.41 -11.24
N ARG A 5 -20.87 -22.85 -10.24
CA ARG A 5 -20.79 -21.41 -9.92
C ARG A 5 -19.43 -21.04 -9.33
N LEU A 6 -18.86 -21.87 -8.45
CA LEU A 6 -17.51 -21.63 -7.93
C LEU A 6 -16.45 -21.70 -9.04
N ASP A 7 -16.58 -22.65 -9.97
CA ASP A 7 -15.65 -22.78 -11.11
C ASP A 7 -15.69 -21.56 -12.05
N GLU A 8 -16.87 -20.96 -12.21
CA GLU A 8 -17.03 -19.70 -12.94
C GLU A 8 -16.36 -18.52 -12.20
N ILE A 9 -16.59 -18.40 -10.89
CA ILE A 9 -15.97 -17.35 -10.08
C ILE A 9 -14.45 -17.52 -10.06
N GLN A 10 -13.94 -18.75 -9.96
CA GLN A 10 -12.51 -19.05 -10.01
C GLN A 10 -11.86 -18.57 -11.29
N ARG A 11 -12.49 -18.86 -12.44
CA ARG A 11 -12.04 -18.35 -13.75
C ARG A 11 -12.04 -16.83 -13.79
N ARG A 12 -13.11 -16.18 -13.31
CA ARG A 12 -13.18 -14.72 -13.25
C ARG A 12 -12.09 -14.10 -12.37
N VAL A 13 -11.80 -14.72 -11.22
CA VAL A 13 -10.69 -14.31 -10.34
C VAL A 13 -9.35 -14.48 -11.06
N ALA A 14 -9.11 -15.62 -11.71
CA ALA A 14 -7.86 -15.89 -12.41
C ALA A 14 -7.63 -14.93 -13.59
N ASP A 15 -8.68 -14.66 -14.38
CA ASP A 15 -8.62 -13.72 -15.50
C ASP A 15 -8.37 -12.29 -15.03
N GLY A 16 -9.06 -11.85 -13.97
CA GLY A 16 -8.83 -10.53 -13.37
C GLY A 16 -7.42 -10.39 -12.76
N MET A 17 -6.88 -11.46 -12.13
CA MET A 17 -5.50 -11.47 -11.66
C MET A 17 -4.50 -11.37 -12.81
N ARG A 18 -4.76 -12.05 -13.94
CA ARG A 18 -3.93 -11.96 -15.14
C ARG A 18 -3.92 -10.54 -15.69
N SER A 19 -5.11 -9.92 -15.80
CA SER A 19 -5.25 -8.51 -16.20
C SER A 19 -4.52 -7.57 -15.23
N TYR A 20 -4.65 -7.77 -13.92
CA TYR A 20 -3.92 -6.97 -12.93
C TYR A 20 -2.40 -7.01 -13.15
N MET A 21 -1.86 -8.20 -13.47
CA MET A 21 -0.43 -8.37 -13.70
C MET A 21 0.04 -7.68 -14.99
N SER A 22 -0.79 -7.64 -16.04
CA SER A 22 -0.43 -7.05 -17.33
C SER A 22 -0.72 -5.54 -17.46
N LEU A 23 -1.60 -4.99 -16.62
CA LEU A 23 -2.03 -3.59 -16.68
C LEU A 23 -1.22 -2.70 -15.72
N GLU A 24 -1.26 -1.38 -15.98
CA GLU A 24 -0.64 -0.35 -15.14
C GLU A 24 -1.65 0.73 -14.70
N GLY A 25 -1.24 1.56 -13.74
CA GLY A 25 -1.99 2.75 -13.32
C GLY A 25 -3.46 2.50 -12.94
N ALA A 26 -4.35 3.31 -13.53
CA ALA A 26 -5.78 3.27 -13.24
C ALA A 26 -6.43 1.94 -13.68
N GLU A 27 -6.02 1.38 -14.81
CA GLU A 27 -6.57 0.13 -15.35
C GLU A 27 -6.26 -1.06 -14.44
N ARG A 28 -5.04 -1.12 -13.89
CA ARG A 28 -4.67 -2.09 -12.85
C ARG A 28 -5.58 -2.00 -11.63
N THR A 29 -5.96 -0.78 -11.25
CA THR A 29 -6.85 -0.55 -10.09
C THR A 29 -8.28 -1.05 -10.38
N VAL A 30 -8.78 -0.91 -11.61
CA VAL A 30 -10.07 -1.46 -12.03
C VAL A 30 -10.04 -2.99 -11.95
N ALA A 31 -9.03 -3.63 -12.53
CA ALA A 31 -8.87 -5.09 -12.45
C ALA A 31 -8.80 -5.58 -10.99
N ALA A 32 -8.11 -4.85 -10.10
CA ALA A 32 -8.04 -5.20 -8.69
C ALA A 32 -9.41 -5.18 -7.99
N LYS A 33 -10.28 -4.23 -8.35
CA LYS A 33 -11.64 -4.13 -7.81
C LYS A 33 -12.52 -5.27 -8.32
N GLU A 34 -12.44 -5.61 -9.61
CA GLU A 34 -13.17 -6.74 -10.19
C GLU A 34 -12.80 -8.07 -9.54
N VAL A 35 -11.49 -8.30 -9.31
CA VAL A 35 -11.01 -9.47 -8.58
C VAL A 35 -11.53 -9.47 -7.15
N ALA A 36 -11.50 -8.32 -6.46
CA ALA A 36 -12.00 -8.21 -5.10
C ALA A 36 -13.50 -8.55 -5.00
N GLU A 37 -14.32 -8.11 -5.94
CA GLU A 37 -15.73 -8.47 -6.01
C GLU A 37 -15.93 -9.97 -6.22
N ALA A 38 -15.18 -10.59 -7.13
CA ALA A 38 -15.22 -12.03 -7.35
C ALA A 38 -14.75 -12.84 -6.14
N LEU A 39 -13.75 -12.37 -5.41
CA LEU A 39 -13.32 -12.99 -4.17
C LEU A 39 -14.39 -12.91 -3.07
N VAL A 40 -15.17 -11.82 -3.00
CA VAL A 40 -16.30 -11.72 -2.07
C VAL A 40 -17.43 -12.67 -2.46
N ASP A 41 -17.76 -12.78 -3.75
CA ASP A 41 -18.74 -13.76 -4.24
C ASP A 41 -18.33 -15.19 -3.84
N ALA A 42 -17.04 -15.52 -3.91
CA ALA A 42 -16.54 -16.83 -3.47
C ALA A 42 -16.73 -17.03 -1.96
N ARG A 43 -16.51 -16.01 -1.13
CA ARG A 43 -16.70 -16.08 0.34
C ARG A 43 -18.16 -16.27 0.75
N GLU A 44 -19.10 -15.78 -0.06
CA GLU A 44 -20.53 -15.98 0.16
C GLU A 44 -20.97 -17.42 -0.09
N ILE A 45 -20.21 -18.18 -0.89
CA ILE A 45 -20.52 -19.55 -1.26
C ILE A 45 -19.72 -20.56 -0.42
N ILE A 46 -18.42 -20.30 -0.23
CA ILE A 46 -17.52 -21.15 0.54
C ILE A 46 -17.89 -21.03 2.02
N ARG A 47 -18.13 -22.18 2.66
CA ARG A 47 -18.53 -22.24 4.06
C ARG A 47 -17.36 -22.56 5.00
N THR A 48 -17.43 -22.05 6.22
CA THR A 48 -16.56 -22.47 7.33
C THR A 48 -16.97 -23.85 7.83
N ARG A 49 -16.23 -24.38 8.83
CA ARG A 49 -16.56 -25.66 9.46
C ARG A 49 -17.93 -25.64 10.16
N GLU A 50 -18.34 -24.45 10.61
CA GLU A 50 -19.60 -24.19 11.28
C GLU A 50 -20.77 -24.02 10.30
N GLY A 51 -20.52 -24.03 8.98
CA GLY A 51 -21.55 -23.91 7.95
C GLY A 51 -21.84 -22.47 7.49
N GLU A 52 -21.17 -21.48 8.09
CA GLU A 52 -21.36 -20.06 7.77
C GLU A 52 -20.52 -19.61 6.56
N PRO A 53 -20.93 -18.58 5.80
CA PRO A 53 -20.06 -17.99 4.77
C PRO A 53 -18.71 -17.53 5.32
N ASP A 54 -17.62 -17.82 4.61
CA ASP A 54 -16.26 -17.48 5.04
C ASP A 54 -15.88 -16.02 4.70
N TYR A 55 -16.60 -15.06 5.26
CA TYR A 55 -16.34 -13.63 5.05
C TYR A 55 -14.92 -13.20 5.49
N ARG A 56 -14.30 -13.92 6.43
CA ARG A 56 -12.92 -13.69 6.87
C ARG A 56 -11.88 -14.25 5.89
N GLY A 57 -12.26 -15.13 4.98
CA GLY A 57 -11.35 -15.79 4.03
C GLY A 57 -10.28 -16.65 4.72
N ARG A 58 -10.64 -17.30 5.83
CA ARG A 58 -9.70 -18.07 6.67
C ARG A 58 -9.85 -19.58 6.53
N SER A 59 -10.93 -20.07 5.91
CA SER A 59 -11.16 -21.49 5.70
C SER A 59 -10.08 -22.10 4.80
N ASN A 60 -9.83 -23.40 4.98
CA ASN A 60 -8.91 -24.14 4.09
C ASN A 60 -9.44 -24.11 2.64
N ALA A 61 -10.75 -24.34 2.45
CA ALA A 61 -11.40 -24.32 1.14
C ALA A 61 -11.17 -23.00 0.40
N TYR A 62 -11.36 -21.84 1.06
CA TYR A 62 -11.11 -20.55 0.45
C TYR A 62 -9.62 -20.34 0.10
N ARG A 63 -8.71 -20.77 0.96
CA ARG A 63 -7.26 -20.67 0.68
C ARG A 63 -6.84 -21.53 -0.51
N THR A 64 -7.39 -22.73 -0.63
CA THR A 64 -7.16 -23.62 -1.77
C THR A 64 -7.69 -22.97 -3.05
N PHE A 65 -8.95 -22.49 -3.03
CA PHE A 65 -9.56 -21.75 -4.14
C PHE A 65 -8.68 -20.58 -4.62
N VAL A 66 -8.20 -19.73 -3.69
CA VAL A 66 -7.33 -18.60 -4.05
C VAL A 66 -5.99 -19.07 -4.61
N THR A 67 -5.44 -20.17 -4.09
CA THR A 67 -4.17 -20.73 -4.56
C THR A 67 -4.30 -21.24 -6.00
N GLU A 68 -5.36 -21.97 -6.29
CA GLU A 68 -5.64 -22.47 -7.64
C GLU A 68 -5.92 -21.33 -8.62
N ALA A 69 -6.64 -20.29 -8.21
CA ALA A 69 -6.86 -19.11 -9.05
C ALA A 69 -5.54 -18.38 -9.38
N LEU A 70 -4.62 -18.27 -8.40
CA LEU A 70 -3.27 -17.72 -8.62
C LEU A 70 -2.44 -18.59 -9.57
N ASP A 71 -2.53 -19.91 -9.43
CA ASP A 71 -1.87 -20.86 -10.31
C ASP A 71 -2.41 -20.75 -11.75
N GLN A 72 -3.73 -20.68 -11.93
CA GLN A 72 -4.40 -20.52 -13.22
C GLN A 72 -4.13 -19.15 -13.87
N ALA A 73 -3.95 -18.10 -13.06
CA ALA A 73 -3.54 -16.79 -13.54
C ALA A 73 -2.06 -16.75 -13.96
N GLY A 74 -1.26 -17.77 -13.63
CA GLY A 74 0.17 -17.82 -13.91
C GLY A 74 0.99 -16.88 -13.02
N VAL A 75 0.49 -16.53 -11.82
CA VAL A 75 1.18 -15.58 -10.93
C VAL A 75 2.43 -16.23 -10.31
N PRO A 76 3.63 -15.67 -10.53
CA PRO A 76 4.86 -16.18 -9.94
C PRO A 76 4.79 -16.20 -8.41
N ARG A 77 5.36 -17.24 -7.78
CA ARG A 77 5.29 -17.42 -6.31
C ARG A 77 5.82 -16.22 -5.52
N GLY A 78 6.88 -15.56 -6.03
CA GLY A 78 7.47 -14.37 -5.41
C GLY A 78 6.55 -13.15 -5.38
N ASP A 79 5.62 -13.05 -6.35
CA ASP A 79 4.74 -11.88 -6.50
C ASP A 79 3.42 -12.05 -5.74
N ARG A 80 3.05 -13.28 -5.37
CA ARG A 80 1.78 -13.59 -4.70
C ARG A 80 1.56 -12.78 -3.42
N PRO A 81 2.54 -12.60 -2.51
CA PRO A 81 2.31 -11.80 -1.30
C PRO A 81 1.95 -10.34 -1.61
N SER A 82 2.63 -9.74 -2.60
CA SER A 82 2.37 -8.35 -3.03
C SER A 82 0.98 -8.22 -3.66
N LEU A 83 0.64 -9.11 -4.59
CA LEU A 83 -0.69 -9.15 -5.20
C LEU A 83 -1.79 -9.34 -4.16
N GLN A 84 -1.65 -10.33 -3.27
CA GLN A 84 -2.66 -10.61 -2.24
C GLN A 84 -2.84 -9.45 -1.26
N SER A 85 -1.76 -8.72 -0.94
CA SER A 85 -1.84 -7.50 -0.12
C SER A 85 -2.69 -6.42 -0.81
N ASN A 86 -2.43 -6.17 -2.09
CA ASN A 86 -3.20 -5.22 -2.90
C ASN A 86 -4.66 -5.65 -3.06
N LEU A 87 -4.93 -6.93 -3.32
CA LEU A 87 -6.30 -7.42 -3.43
C LEU A 87 -7.07 -7.30 -2.09
N ARG A 88 -6.41 -7.58 -0.96
CA ARG A 88 -7.03 -7.44 0.37
C ARG A 88 -7.49 -6.01 0.64
N TYR A 89 -6.72 -5.02 0.20
CA TYR A 89 -7.10 -3.61 0.27
C TYR A 89 -8.45 -3.35 -0.43
N HIS A 90 -8.69 -3.97 -1.59
CA HIS A 90 -9.93 -3.79 -2.35
C HIS A 90 -11.09 -4.67 -1.85
N VAL A 91 -10.82 -5.84 -1.27
CA VAL A 91 -11.84 -6.73 -0.69
C VAL A 91 -12.56 -6.07 0.50
N SER A 92 -11.83 -5.34 1.35
CA SER A 92 -12.43 -4.71 2.53
C SER A 92 -13.56 -3.70 2.21
N PRO A 93 -13.40 -2.73 1.28
CA PRO A 93 -14.50 -1.89 0.81
C PRO A 93 -15.70 -2.67 0.29
N VAL A 94 -15.49 -3.72 -0.51
CA VAL A 94 -16.58 -4.53 -1.07
C VAL A 94 -17.37 -5.23 0.04
N LEU A 95 -16.68 -5.83 1.02
CA LEU A 95 -17.34 -6.44 2.18
C LEU A 95 -18.14 -5.43 2.99
N ARG A 96 -17.61 -4.22 3.24
CA ARG A 96 -18.36 -3.16 3.94
C ARG A 96 -19.61 -2.73 3.19
N GLN A 97 -19.53 -2.63 1.87
CA GLN A 97 -20.66 -2.19 1.05
C GLN A 97 -21.76 -3.24 0.99
N ARG A 98 -21.40 -4.53 0.84
CA ARG A 98 -22.37 -5.61 0.65
C ARG A 98 -22.87 -6.21 1.97
N HIS A 99 -22.02 -6.25 2.99
CA HIS A 99 -22.26 -6.91 4.27
C HIS A 99 -21.83 -6.02 5.45
N PRO A 100 -22.43 -4.83 5.64
CA PRO A 100 -21.99 -3.86 6.65
C PRO A 100 -21.97 -4.42 8.07
N ASN A 101 -23.02 -5.14 8.47
CA ASN A 101 -23.14 -5.73 9.81
C ASN A 101 -22.03 -6.76 10.08
N ILE A 102 -21.75 -7.61 9.09
CA ILE A 102 -20.69 -8.62 9.17
C ILE A 102 -19.32 -7.95 9.19
N ALA A 103 -19.12 -6.91 8.36
CA ALA A 103 -17.86 -6.19 8.30
C ALA A 103 -17.48 -5.59 9.65
N GLU A 104 -18.45 -5.02 10.38
CA GLU A 104 -18.27 -4.55 11.75
C GLU A 104 -17.91 -5.70 12.71
N GLU A 105 -18.68 -6.79 12.70
CA GLU A 105 -18.45 -7.98 13.54
C GLU A 105 -17.05 -8.59 13.34
N ILE A 106 -16.55 -8.61 12.11
CA ILE A 106 -15.23 -9.16 11.78
C ILE A 106 -14.09 -8.13 11.86
N GLY A 107 -14.37 -6.91 12.35
CA GLY A 107 -13.37 -5.86 12.60
C GLY A 107 -12.87 -5.13 11.36
N ILE A 108 -13.61 -5.17 10.25
CA ILE A 108 -13.35 -4.40 9.02
C ILE A 108 -14.10 -3.07 9.12
N ASN A 109 -13.72 -2.23 10.09
CA ASN A 109 -14.37 -0.93 10.28
C ASN A 109 -13.92 0.12 9.24
N PRO A 110 -14.84 0.99 8.77
CA PRO A 110 -14.58 2.05 7.79
C PRO A 110 -13.54 3.05 8.29
N ASP A 111 -13.52 3.32 9.60
CA ASP A 111 -12.55 4.22 10.22
C ASP A 111 -11.13 3.74 9.95
N SER A 112 -10.84 2.43 10.09
CA SER A 112 -9.48 1.94 9.89
C SER A 112 -8.86 2.29 8.53
N PHE A 113 -9.64 2.44 7.46
CA PHE A 113 -9.10 2.74 6.13
C PHE A 113 -9.07 4.23 5.82
N ALA A 114 -10.19 4.93 6.01
CA ALA A 114 -10.27 6.37 5.82
C ALA A 114 -9.38 7.12 6.81
N GLU A 115 -9.28 6.63 8.05
CA GLU A 115 -8.39 7.15 9.07
C GLU A 115 -6.93 6.79 8.79
N ARG A 116 -6.60 5.60 8.24
CA ARG A 116 -5.22 5.32 7.77
C ARG A 116 -4.84 6.22 6.60
N ALA A 117 -5.74 6.47 5.65
CA ALA A 117 -5.51 7.37 4.54
C ALA A 117 -5.38 8.83 5.00
N ARG A 118 -6.25 9.27 5.93
CA ARG A 118 -6.19 10.59 6.56
C ARG A 118 -4.91 10.76 7.37
N ARG A 119 -4.58 9.84 8.28
CA ARG A 119 -3.31 9.85 9.03
C ARG A 119 -2.08 9.85 8.12
N ARG A 120 -2.17 9.23 6.95
CA ARG A 120 -1.11 9.30 5.95
C ARG A 120 -1.05 10.68 5.29
N ALA A 121 -2.18 11.22 4.84
CA ALA A 121 -2.25 12.56 4.26
C ALA A 121 -1.83 13.65 5.25
N ASP A 122 -2.24 13.55 6.52
CA ASP A 122 -1.85 14.45 7.61
C ASP A 122 -0.34 14.37 7.85
N ARG A 123 0.22 13.16 7.88
CA ARG A 123 1.67 12.97 8.04
C ARG A 123 2.46 13.48 6.85
N ASP A 124 2.02 13.17 5.63
CA ASP A 124 2.66 13.62 4.39
C ASP A 124 2.58 15.15 4.30
N GLY A 125 1.44 15.74 4.68
CA GLY A 125 1.25 17.19 4.79
C GLY A 125 2.15 17.82 5.84
N HIS A 126 2.27 17.21 7.03
CA HIS A 126 3.16 17.64 8.09
C HIS A 126 4.63 17.64 7.64
N ILE A 127 5.07 16.55 6.98
CA ILE A 127 6.42 16.47 6.42
C ILE A 127 6.63 17.59 5.38
N VAL A 128 5.69 17.81 4.47
CA VAL A 128 5.80 18.89 3.48
C VAL A 128 5.90 20.26 4.16
N SER A 129 5.10 20.53 5.20
CA SER A 129 5.18 21.81 5.92
C SER A 129 6.53 22.03 6.59
N LEU A 130 7.16 20.98 7.14
CA LEU A 130 8.49 21.07 7.76
C LEU A 130 9.58 21.52 6.77
N PHE A 131 9.45 21.20 5.48
CA PHE A 131 10.43 21.55 4.44
C PHE A 131 10.04 22.78 3.59
N SER A 132 8.83 23.34 3.76
CA SER A 132 8.31 24.43 2.92
C SER A 132 8.73 25.84 3.35
N GLY A 133 9.58 25.98 4.38
CA GLY A 133 10.13 27.27 4.81
C GLY A 133 9.21 28.08 5.74
N GLY A 134 8.64 27.43 6.75
CA GLY A 134 7.77 28.04 7.77
C GLY A 134 8.52 28.64 8.97
N SER A 135 7.81 28.76 10.10
CA SER A 135 8.37 29.18 11.39
C SER A 135 9.50 28.26 11.86
N GLU A 136 10.29 28.72 12.84
CA GLU A 136 11.30 27.89 13.48
C GLU A 136 10.66 26.63 14.08
N LEU A 137 11.39 25.51 14.03
CA LEU A 137 10.98 24.26 14.65
C LEU A 137 11.35 24.30 16.13
N ASP A 138 10.35 24.39 17.00
CA ASP A 138 10.47 24.44 18.45
C ASP A 138 10.11 23.10 19.13
N GLU A 139 9.42 22.21 18.42
CA GLU A 139 9.08 20.87 18.89
C GLU A 139 10.21 19.85 18.65
N VAL A 140 10.58 19.12 19.71
CA VAL A 140 11.69 18.14 19.69
C VAL A 140 11.44 17.03 18.66
N ASP A 141 10.20 16.54 18.56
CA ASP A 141 9.84 15.46 17.63
C ASP A 141 10.01 15.90 16.17
N ASP A 142 9.72 17.16 15.86
CA ASP A 142 9.88 17.73 14.52
C ASP A 142 11.35 17.91 14.17
N VAL A 143 12.17 18.37 15.12
CA VAL A 143 13.63 18.45 14.95
C VAL A 143 14.22 17.06 14.66
N LEU A 144 13.82 16.05 15.42
CA LEU A 144 14.28 14.66 15.22
C LEU A 144 13.80 14.07 13.89
N LEU A 145 12.56 14.35 13.50
CA LEU A 145 11.99 13.89 12.24
C LEU A 145 12.75 14.48 11.04
N VAL A 146 12.97 15.80 11.03
CA VAL A 146 13.71 16.49 9.96
C VAL A 146 15.15 15.98 9.87
N ALA A 147 15.85 15.86 11.00
CA ALA A 147 17.22 15.36 11.03
C ALA A 147 17.32 13.93 10.44
N ASN A 148 16.39 13.05 10.80
CA ASN A 148 16.36 11.68 10.27
C ASN A 148 16.02 11.62 8.78
N LEU A 149 15.04 12.41 8.32
CA LEU A 149 14.67 12.48 6.91
C LEU A 149 15.81 13.04 6.05
N ALA A 150 16.47 14.11 6.52
CA ALA A 150 17.65 14.68 5.86
C ALA A 150 18.79 13.65 5.77
N ARG A 151 19.10 12.94 6.87
CA ARG A 151 20.10 11.87 6.89
C ARG A 151 19.79 10.78 5.87
N LEU A 152 18.54 10.31 5.82
CA LEU A 152 18.10 9.29 4.87
C LEU A 152 18.21 9.78 3.42
N ALA A 153 17.78 11.01 3.13
CA ALA A 153 17.88 11.60 1.81
C ALA A 153 19.34 11.68 1.33
N VAL A 154 20.23 12.21 2.17
CA VAL A 154 21.66 12.32 1.86
C VAL A 154 22.31 10.95 1.67
N SER A 155 21.97 9.96 2.51
CA SER A 155 22.54 8.60 2.39
C SER A 155 22.20 7.87 1.09
N ARG A 156 21.16 8.32 0.36
CA ARG A 156 20.74 7.72 -0.92
C ARG A 156 21.52 8.27 -2.11
N VAL A 157 22.31 9.33 -1.93
CA VAL A 157 23.09 9.92 -3.01
C VAL A 157 24.38 9.11 -3.20
N SER A 158 24.40 8.26 -4.22
CA SER A 158 25.52 7.38 -4.56
C SER A 158 26.52 7.99 -5.55
N GLY A 159 26.31 9.24 -5.95
CA GLY A 159 27.14 9.98 -6.90
C GLY A 159 26.32 10.95 -7.74
N VAL A 160 26.99 11.74 -8.59
CA VAL A 160 26.34 12.67 -9.52
C VAL A 160 26.35 12.04 -10.93
N PRO A 161 25.22 11.54 -11.46
CA PRO A 161 25.20 10.84 -12.75
C PRO A 161 25.45 11.82 -13.91
N ARG A 162 26.48 11.55 -14.74
CA ARG A 162 26.78 12.26 -16.01
C ARG A 162 26.51 13.78 -15.99
N ALA A 163 27.02 14.44 -14.95
CA ALA A 163 26.94 15.89 -14.81
C ALA A 163 28.09 16.60 -15.54
N SER A 164 27.79 17.77 -16.12
CA SER A 164 28.80 18.70 -16.62
C SER A 164 29.67 19.21 -15.46
N THR A 165 30.80 19.84 -15.77
CA THR A 165 31.64 20.48 -14.73
C THR A 165 30.85 21.51 -13.93
N VAL A 166 29.96 22.28 -14.59
CA VAL A 166 29.12 23.29 -13.94
C VAL A 166 28.13 22.64 -12.97
N ASP A 167 27.45 21.58 -13.40
CA ASP A 167 26.48 20.88 -12.55
C ASP A 167 27.15 20.27 -11.30
N ARG A 168 28.38 19.77 -11.44
CA ARG A 168 29.14 19.26 -10.29
C ARG A 168 29.48 20.34 -9.27
N LEU A 169 29.89 21.52 -9.75
CA LEU A 169 30.15 22.66 -8.88
C LEU A 169 28.88 23.11 -8.16
N LEU A 170 27.75 23.21 -8.87
CA LEU A 170 26.47 23.56 -8.26
C LEU A 170 26.03 22.55 -7.18
N VAL A 171 26.22 21.26 -7.43
CA VAL A 171 25.93 20.23 -6.42
C VAL A 171 26.86 20.36 -5.22
N GLN A 172 28.16 20.56 -5.44
CA GLN A 172 29.13 20.76 -4.35
C GLN A 172 28.78 21.97 -3.48
N ASP A 173 28.45 23.10 -4.10
CA ASP A 173 28.02 24.32 -3.41
C ASP A 173 26.74 24.07 -2.60
N ALA A 174 25.77 23.35 -3.15
CA ALA A 174 24.54 23.00 -2.43
C ALA A 174 24.81 22.13 -1.19
N TYR A 175 25.73 21.16 -1.27
CA TYR A 175 26.13 20.35 -0.13
C TYR A 175 26.91 21.14 0.92
N ALA A 176 27.81 22.05 0.50
CA ALA A 176 28.52 22.93 1.42
C ALA A 176 27.56 23.86 2.18
N ASN A 177 26.55 24.39 1.49
CA ASN A 177 25.49 25.18 2.13
C ASN A 177 24.67 24.36 3.14
N LEU A 178 24.34 23.11 2.80
CA LEU A 178 23.66 22.19 3.70
C LEU A 178 24.51 21.88 4.94
N GLU A 179 25.79 21.57 4.77
CA GLU A 179 26.73 21.32 5.87
C GLU A 179 26.82 22.54 6.80
N GLN A 180 26.95 23.74 6.25
CA GLN A 180 26.97 24.97 7.02
C GLN A 180 25.66 25.18 7.80
N ALA A 181 24.52 24.93 7.17
CA ALA A 181 23.20 25.06 7.80
C ALA A 181 23.03 24.06 8.97
N VAL A 182 23.45 22.80 8.77
CA VAL A 182 23.44 21.77 9.83
C VAL A 182 24.40 22.14 10.95
N GLY A 183 25.59 22.66 10.64
CA GLY A 183 26.54 23.15 11.64
C GLY A 183 25.93 24.25 12.51
N LYS A 184 25.36 25.28 11.89
CA LYS A 184 24.64 26.36 12.61
C LYS A 184 23.44 25.86 13.41
N ALA A 185 22.75 24.82 12.95
CA ALA A 185 21.64 24.22 13.69
C ALA A 185 22.16 23.47 14.93
N ARG A 186 23.24 22.70 14.81
CA ARG A 186 23.87 22.02 15.94
C ARG A 186 24.36 23.02 17.00
N ASP A 187 25.08 24.06 16.58
CA ASP A 187 25.62 25.07 17.50
C ASP A 187 24.52 25.81 18.29
N ARG A 188 23.29 25.87 17.77
CA ARG A 188 22.12 26.42 18.49
C ARG A 188 21.55 25.47 19.55
N ILE A 189 21.77 24.16 19.42
CA ILE A 189 21.23 23.13 20.32
C ILE A 189 22.23 22.77 21.44
N GLY A 190 23.52 23.03 21.22
CA GLY A 190 24.61 22.81 22.19
C GLY A 190 25.56 21.70 21.76
#